data_AF-A0A139X693-F1
#
_entry.id   AF-A0A139X693-F1
#
_cell.length_a   1.000
_cell.length_b   1.000
_cell.length_c   1.000
_cell.angle_alpha   90.00
_cell.angle_beta   90.00
_cell.angle_gamma   90.00
#
_symmetry.space_group_name_H-M   'P 1'
#
loop_
_entity.id
_entity.type
_entity.pdbx_description
1 polymer ?
#
loop_
_entity_poly.entity_id
_entity_poly.type
_entity_poly.pdbx_seq_one_letter_code
_entity_poly.pdbx_strand_id
1 'polypeptide(L)'
;MPKIGLAKLVILTAFILFVSGSSYFLNHSLPAQALAATQKQFAISHFQSRSSKEKHSKVLTSQEQTLIAQTNTNCAPVESGKIFRFIDGTDSCVAPMTEQEIGENLNDPFAAAILRKGIFPDSVDAIVTEISNSGLNLQQANYLLGEGSQIPTTVVSREAPRNLRYVLTWGTSPTSSAQILLNAPPGGDSSFLQVISWNAQAKRYNFYEFREQVGEIKDIPTRVWVWAGDSPMAQAPQTMGHGCFDCHHNGVVIMKELAFPWNNWHSQRATISPLNVPIAVAQEQIFQNLNGAEILERVIRSGFQIYHQNWLRDRVKNEEGTIRLTDVNKMLRHLTTNTTINLTSTNIESNGANTSPANSDLSGIPNDFFLWDSALRTALNLNYTIQPIQFKRNDYDNYLKIHNFKLVQSDFKKPDGSPLYEQDGSTYFAFFVPVPSAEDLFLLTQMRSAKILTDKFIASLLMVDFQNPVFSEKRTSLQQYAEPMTTGTIINGVSSVPDEFANKVKAVAASQPDCDSANWDTCSSEQQFLFTWNLPDDQWKTSVQQRIQTYLDEINNLSESERLDRLMRLAVKRRSQFQSWPTIKNLQEFSLLLPQTDLPQ
;
A
#
# COMPACT_ATOMS: atom_id res chain seq x y z
N MET A 1 -29.16 -16.77 -47.58
CA MET A 1 -30.44 -16.38 -46.96
C MET A 1 -30.85 -17.41 -45.92
N PRO A 2 -30.94 -17.02 -44.64
CA PRO A 2 -31.91 -17.59 -43.72
C PRO A 2 -32.93 -16.53 -43.30
N LYS A 3 -34.22 -16.90 -43.30
CA LYS A 3 -35.36 -16.05 -42.94
C LYS A 3 -35.40 -15.86 -41.43
N ILE A 4 -35.18 -14.63 -40.97
CA ILE A 4 -35.46 -14.22 -39.59
C ILE A 4 -36.95 -13.91 -39.50
N GLY A 5 -37.66 -14.62 -38.60
CA GLY A 5 -39.10 -14.52 -38.44
C GLY A 5 -39.58 -13.18 -37.84
N LEU A 6 -40.68 -12.67 -38.40
CA LEU A 6 -41.35 -11.40 -38.08
C LEU A 6 -41.72 -11.20 -36.59
N ALA A 7 -41.69 -12.27 -35.78
CA ALA A 7 -42.07 -12.22 -34.36
C ALA A 7 -41.03 -11.54 -33.44
N LYS A 8 -39.76 -11.41 -33.87
CA LYS A 8 -38.72 -10.75 -33.06
C LYS A 8 -38.63 -9.23 -33.28
N LEU A 9 -39.28 -8.69 -34.31
CA LEU A 9 -39.29 -7.25 -34.60
C LEU A 9 -40.34 -6.50 -33.75
N VAL A 10 -41.43 -7.16 -33.36
CA VAL A 10 -42.53 -6.55 -32.58
C VAL A 10 -42.16 -6.30 -31.12
N ILE A 11 -41.26 -7.08 -30.54
CA ILE A 11 -40.83 -6.92 -29.13
C ILE A 11 -39.81 -5.77 -28.99
N LEU A 12 -39.04 -5.47 -30.04
CA LEU A 12 -38.05 -4.38 -30.00
C LEU A 12 -38.70 -2.99 -30.17
N THR A 13 -39.85 -2.90 -30.85
CA THR A 13 -40.58 -1.64 -31.02
C THR A 13 -41.43 -1.26 -29.79
N ALA A 14 -41.89 -2.24 -29.01
CA ALA A 14 -42.65 -1.99 -27.78
C ALA A 14 -41.79 -1.47 -26.62
N PHE A 15 -40.49 -1.77 -26.60
CA PHE A 15 -39.58 -1.32 -25.53
C PHE A 15 -39.05 0.12 -25.75
N ILE A 16 -39.00 0.58 -27.00
CA ILE A 16 -38.53 1.94 -27.35
C ILE A 16 -39.64 2.99 -27.16
N LEU A 17 -40.91 2.58 -27.20
CA LEU A 17 -42.07 3.44 -26.94
C LEU A 17 -42.40 3.61 -25.44
N PHE A 18 -41.82 2.81 -24.55
CA PHE A 18 -42.04 2.93 -23.09
C PHE A 18 -40.98 3.78 -22.36
N VAL A 19 -39.87 4.13 -23.02
CA VAL A 19 -38.77 4.93 -22.44
C VAL A 19 -38.81 6.41 -22.88
N SER A 20 -39.74 6.79 -23.78
CA SER A 20 -39.82 8.14 -24.36
C SER A 20 -41.09 8.94 -23.98
N GLY A 21 -41.88 8.47 -23.02
CA GLY A 21 -43.21 9.02 -22.68
C GLY A 21 -43.42 9.38 -21.22
N SER A 22 -42.48 10.05 -20.55
CA SER A 22 -42.70 10.60 -19.19
C SER A 22 -41.95 11.91 -18.94
N SER A 23 -41.85 12.74 -19.97
CA SER A 23 -41.45 14.13 -19.85
C SER A 23 -42.58 14.97 -20.42
N TYR A 24 -43.49 15.45 -19.59
CA TYR A 24 -44.29 16.69 -19.73
C TYR A 24 -45.44 16.64 -18.69
N PHE A 25 -45.68 17.78 -18.04
CA PHE A 25 -46.72 18.10 -17.04
C PHE A 25 -46.38 17.80 -15.56
N LEU A 26 -45.77 18.77 -14.88
CA LEU A 26 -46.50 19.70 -14.00
C LEU A 26 -45.54 20.79 -13.50
N ASN A 27 -45.79 22.01 -13.97
CA ASN A 27 -45.11 23.23 -13.58
C ASN A 27 -46.08 24.01 -12.69
N HIS A 28 -45.86 24.03 -11.37
CA HIS A 28 -46.49 25.02 -10.49
C HIS A 28 -45.47 25.57 -9.48
N SER A 29 -45.05 26.78 -9.83
CA SER A 29 -44.51 27.88 -9.04
C SER A 29 -44.93 27.96 -7.57
N LEU A 30 -43.94 27.96 -6.68
CA LEU A 30 -43.91 28.73 -5.42
C LEU A 30 -42.47 29.23 -5.17
N PRO A 31 -42.27 30.46 -4.68
CA PRO A 31 -40.95 31.06 -4.55
C PRO A 31 -40.31 30.65 -3.22
N ALA A 32 -39.24 29.86 -3.25
CA ALA A 32 -38.39 29.65 -2.08
C ALA A 32 -37.37 30.78 -2.00
N GLN A 33 -37.60 31.68 -1.04
CA GLN A 33 -36.66 32.73 -0.65
C GLN A 33 -35.30 32.10 -0.30
N ALA A 34 -34.25 32.58 -0.96
CA ALA A 34 -32.87 32.28 -0.63
C ALA A 34 -32.56 32.84 0.77
N LEU A 35 -32.57 31.97 1.78
CA LEU A 35 -31.86 32.23 3.02
C LEU A 35 -30.38 32.04 2.72
N ALA A 36 -29.67 33.16 2.57
CA ALA A 36 -28.22 33.22 2.69
C ALA A 36 -27.85 32.79 4.11
N ALA A 37 -27.75 31.49 4.34
CA ALA A 37 -27.07 30.95 5.50
C ALA A 37 -25.58 31.17 5.27
N THR A 38 -25.02 32.14 6.00
CA THR A 38 -23.58 32.26 6.23
C THR A 38 -22.98 30.87 6.42
N GLN A 39 -22.13 30.49 5.47
CA GLN A 39 -21.32 29.28 5.46
C GLN A 39 -20.49 29.30 6.74
N LYS A 40 -21.00 28.68 7.81
CA LYS A 40 -20.22 28.44 9.01
C LYS A 40 -19.05 27.58 8.56
N GLN A 41 -17.87 28.18 8.62
CA GLN A 41 -16.57 27.55 8.59
C GLN A 41 -16.70 26.18 9.26
N PHE A 42 -16.72 25.12 8.45
CA PHE A 42 -16.67 23.78 8.98
C PHE A 42 -15.43 23.72 9.86
N ALA A 43 -15.53 23.05 11.01
CA ALA A 43 -14.33 22.56 11.66
C ALA A 43 -13.74 21.53 10.70
N ILE A 44 -12.93 21.99 9.75
CA ILE A 44 -12.07 21.15 8.92
C ILE A 44 -11.38 20.27 9.95
N SER A 45 -11.72 18.98 9.96
CA SER A 45 -11.03 18.04 10.83
C SER A 45 -9.57 18.17 10.45
N HIS A 46 -8.75 18.76 11.33
CA HIS A 46 -7.30 18.75 11.15
C HIS A 46 -6.93 17.33 10.79
N PHE A 47 -6.45 17.15 9.56
CA PHE A 47 -5.94 15.88 9.10
C PHE A 47 -4.74 15.55 9.99
N GLN A 48 -4.91 14.57 10.87
CA GLN A 48 -3.89 14.15 11.81
C GLN A 48 -3.65 12.66 11.61
N SER A 49 -2.71 12.33 10.73
CA SER A 49 -2.19 10.97 10.63
C SER A 49 -1.39 10.61 11.88
N ARG A 50 -1.29 9.33 12.23
CA ARG A 50 -0.37 8.88 13.29
C ARG A 50 1.08 9.28 12.98
N SER A 51 1.49 9.23 11.71
CA SER A 51 2.83 9.64 11.25
C SER A 51 3.12 11.12 11.53
N SER A 52 2.11 12.00 11.41
CA SER A 52 2.24 13.43 11.76
C SER A 52 2.46 13.63 13.26
N LYS A 53 1.96 12.73 14.12
CA LYS A 53 2.13 12.80 15.57
C LYS A 53 3.38 12.14 16.09
N GLU A 54 3.89 11.04 15.52
CA GLU A 54 5.18 10.50 15.99
C GLU A 54 6.32 11.52 15.81
N LYS A 55 6.22 12.41 14.80
CA LYS A 55 7.15 13.55 14.63
C LYS A 55 6.88 14.73 15.59
N HIS A 56 5.70 14.81 16.22
CA HIS A 56 5.30 15.95 17.07
C HIS A 56 4.90 15.58 18.51
N SER A 57 4.96 14.32 18.92
CA SER A 57 4.44 13.84 20.20
C SER A 57 5.43 12.94 20.94
N LYS A 58 6.60 13.49 21.27
CA LYS A 58 7.05 13.38 22.65
C LYS A 58 6.65 14.67 23.33
N VAL A 59 5.95 14.59 24.48
CA VAL A 59 5.91 15.72 25.42
C VAL A 59 7.35 15.91 25.87
N LEU A 60 8.07 16.77 25.16
CA LEU A 60 9.46 17.10 25.45
C LEU A 60 9.52 17.67 26.86
N THR A 61 10.42 17.16 27.68
CA THR A 61 10.75 17.77 28.97
C THR A 61 11.18 19.23 28.76
N SER A 62 11.03 20.10 29.76
CA SER A 62 11.44 21.51 29.63
C SER A 62 12.92 21.67 29.23
N GLN A 63 13.78 20.71 29.59
CA GLN A 63 15.17 20.64 29.13
C GLN A 63 15.30 20.24 27.66
N GLU A 64 14.50 19.31 27.13
CA GLU A 64 14.49 18.96 25.71
C GLU A 64 13.84 20.06 24.85
N GLN A 65 12.84 20.79 25.37
CA GLN A 65 12.32 22.01 24.74
C GLN A 65 13.39 23.10 24.66
N THR A 66 14.28 23.18 25.65
CA THR A 66 15.40 24.14 25.65
C THR A 66 16.52 23.72 24.70
N LEU A 67 16.78 22.41 24.54
CA LEU A 67 17.75 21.90 23.56
C LEU A 67 17.25 22.01 22.10
N ILE A 68 15.96 21.81 21.85
CA ILE A 68 15.37 21.97 20.51
C ILE A 68 15.18 23.45 20.15
N ALA A 69 14.87 24.31 21.12
CA ALA A 69 14.88 25.76 20.92
C ALA A 69 16.30 26.32 20.61
N GLN A 70 17.36 25.56 20.90
CA GLN A 70 18.74 25.89 20.54
C GLN A 70 19.17 25.39 19.14
N THR A 71 18.30 24.68 18.41
CA THR A 71 18.49 24.36 16.98
C THR A 71 17.52 25.11 16.08
N ASN A 72 17.06 26.30 16.48
CA ASN A 72 16.42 27.25 15.57
C ASN A 72 17.45 27.70 14.52
N THR A 73 17.56 26.90 13.46
CA THR A 73 18.22 27.27 12.22
C THR A 73 17.42 28.44 11.67
N ASN A 74 18.07 29.60 11.46
CA ASN A 74 17.47 30.73 10.76
C ASN A 74 17.22 30.33 9.30
N CYS A 75 16.12 29.62 9.03
CA CYS A 75 15.70 29.31 7.67
C CYS A 75 15.38 30.62 6.95
N ALA A 76 15.87 30.78 5.72
CA ALA A 76 15.53 31.92 4.89
C ALA A 76 14.01 31.92 4.59
N PRO A 77 13.31 33.07 4.61
CA PRO A 77 11.91 33.13 4.24
C PRO A 77 11.67 32.58 2.82
N VAL A 78 10.56 31.87 2.61
CA VAL A 78 10.12 31.47 1.27
C VAL A 78 9.75 32.70 0.45
N GLU A 79 10.22 32.70 -0.79
CA GLU A 79 9.81 33.67 -1.81
C GLU A 79 8.68 33.09 -2.68
N SER A 80 7.69 33.92 -2.99
CA SER A 80 6.60 33.53 -3.89
C SER A 80 7.13 33.23 -5.31
N GLY A 81 6.44 32.35 -6.02
CA GLY A 81 6.73 32.07 -7.43
C GLY A 81 7.92 31.13 -7.69
N LYS A 82 8.50 30.53 -6.65
CA LYS A 82 9.64 29.60 -6.77
C LYS A 82 9.25 28.15 -6.48
N ILE A 83 9.99 27.24 -7.09
CA ILE A 83 9.97 25.81 -6.74
C ILE A 83 11.01 25.58 -5.65
N PHE A 84 10.62 24.88 -4.58
CA PHE A 84 11.49 24.61 -3.45
C PHE A 84 11.89 23.12 -3.38
N ARG A 85 12.94 22.84 -2.63
CA ARG A 85 13.37 21.50 -2.22
C ARG A 85 13.25 21.36 -0.71
N PHE A 86 12.77 20.21 -0.27
CA PHE A 86 12.92 19.78 1.11
C PHE A 86 12.89 18.25 1.17
N ILE A 87 14.05 17.63 1.34
CA ILE A 87 14.20 16.18 1.46
C ILE A 87 14.32 15.84 2.94
N ASP A 88 13.27 15.26 3.51
CA ASP A 88 13.23 14.86 4.93
C ASP A 88 14.37 13.87 5.26
N GLY A 89 15.02 14.06 6.40
CA GLY A 89 16.24 13.34 6.81
C GLY A 89 17.54 13.89 6.20
N THR A 90 17.47 14.80 5.22
CA THR A 90 18.65 15.45 4.60
C THR A 90 18.67 16.96 4.84
N ASP A 91 17.58 17.65 4.49
CA ASP A 91 17.49 19.10 4.53
C ASP A 91 16.99 19.58 5.90
N SER A 92 17.63 20.62 6.45
CA SER A 92 17.19 21.28 7.69
C SER A 92 16.17 22.39 7.46
N CYS A 93 16.16 22.97 6.26
CA CYS A 93 15.27 24.06 5.85
C CYS A 93 14.78 23.83 4.42
N VAL A 94 13.59 24.35 4.12
CA VAL A 94 13.12 24.48 2.74
C VAL A 94 14.05 25.45 2.00
N ALA A 95 14.53 25.07 0.82
CA ALA A 95 15.46 25.88 0.03
C ALA A 95 14.96 26.05 -1.41
N PRO A 96 15.06 27.24 -2.02
CA PRO A 96 14.67 27.42 -3.41
C PRO A 96 15.60 26.59 -4.30
N MET A 97 15.03 25.88 -5.28
CA MET A 97 15.82 25.15 -6.27
C MET A 97 16.42 26.11 -7.28
N THR A 98 17.66 25.84 -7.67
CA THR A 98 18.32 26.54 -8.79
C THR A 98 17.71 26.11 -10.13
N GLU A 99 17.83 26.95 -11.16
CA GLU A 99 17.39 26.60 -12.53
C GLU A 99 18.05 25.31 -13.04
N GLN A 100 19.31 25.06 -12.65
CA GLN A 100 20.00 23.82 -12.98
C GLN A 100 19.33 22.61 -12.30
N GLU A 101 19.08 22.66 -10.99
CA GLU A 101 18.40 21.58 -10.28
C GLU A 101 17.00 21.31 -10.84
N ILE A 102 16.26 22.37 -11.19
CA ILE A 102 14.95 22.26 -11.84
C ILE A 102 15.07 21.57 -13.21
N GLY A 103 16.01 22.01 -14.05
CA GLY A 103 16.25 21.46 -15.38
C GLY A 103 16.72 20.01 -15.38
N GLU A 104 17.47 19.59 -14.36
CA GLU A 104 17.97 18.22 -14.22
C GLU A 104 16.92 17.27 -13.63
N ASN A 105 16.20 17.70 -12.59
CA ASN A 105 15.36 16.80 -11.80
C ASN A 105 13.87 16.85 -12.18
N LEU A 106 13.35 18.01 -12.59
CA LEU A 106 11.92 18.28 -12.67
C LEU A 106 11.41 18.31 -14.13
N ASN A 107 11.53 17.15 -14.78
CA ASN A 107 11.09 16.90 -16.16
C ASN A 107 9.86 15.99 -16.25
N ASP A 108 9.21 15.69 -15.11
CA ASP A 108 7.91 15.03 -15.09
C ASP A 108 6.75 15.98 -15.47
N PRO A 109 5.59 15.46 -15.89
CA PRO A 109 4.47 16.27 -16.34
C PRO A 109 3.95 17.29 -15.32
N PHE A 110 3.93 16.97 -14.02
CA PHE A 110 3.43 17.90 -13.01
C PHE A 110 4.35 19.13 -12.92
N ALA A 111 5.65 18.93 -12.75
CA ALA A 111 6.56 20.06 -12.67
C ALA A 111 6.72 20.81 -14.01
N ALA A 112 6.85 20.09 -15.12
CA ALA A 112 7.12 20.70 -16.43
C ALA A 112 5.94 21.53 -16.96
N ALA A 113 4.71 21.07 -16.75
CA ALA A 113 3.53 21.73 -17.29
C ALA A 113 2.90 22.73 -16.32
N ILE A 114 3.15 22.61 -15.01
CA ILE A 114 2.51 23.45 -13.98
C ILE A 114 3.55 24.27 -13.23
N LEU A 115 4.38 23.65 -12.38
CA LEU A 115 5.26 24.39 -11.48
C LEU A 115 6.27 25.29 -12.22
N ARG A 116 6.88 24.77 -13.31
CA ARG A 116 7.83 25.52 -14.15
C ARG A 116 7.18 26.63 -14.98
N LYS A 117 5.85 26.73 -14.99
CA LYS A 117 5.09 27.84 -15.58
C LYS A 117 4.77 28.93 -14.54
N GLY A 118 5.24 28.79 -13.31
CA GLY A 118 4.95 29.72 -12.22
C GLY A 118 3.56 29.52 -11.62
N ILE A 119 2.95 28.35 -11.82
CA ILE A 119 1.62 28.00 -11.32
C ILE A 119 1.79 27.10 -10.10
N PHE A 120 1.19 27.48 -8.96
CA PHE A 120 1.35 26.81 -7.67
C PHE A 120 -0.01 26.51 -7.05
N PRO A 121 -0.73 25.48 -7.54
CA PRO A 121 -2.09 25.18 -7.07
C PRO A 121 -2.07 24.68 -5.62
N ASP A 122 -2.96 25.20 -4.77
CA ASP A 122 -2.96 25.00 -3.31
C ASP A 122 -4.18 24.21 -2.79
N SER A 123 -5.01 23.71 -3.70
CA SER A 123 -6.20 22.93 -3.42
C SER A 123 -6.36 21.80 -4.43
N VAL A 124 -7.21 20.83 -4.10
CA VAL A 124 -7.53 19.72 -5.02
C VAL A 124 -8.15 20.25 -6.32
N ASP A 125 -9.09 21.20 -6.21
CA ASP A 125 -9.77 21.80 -7.36
C ASP A 125 -8.80 22.63 -8.23
N ALA A 126 -7.87 23.36 -7.60
CA ALA A 126 -6.81 24.05 -8.34
C ALA A 126 -5.92 23.06 -9.09
N ILE A 127 -5.48 21.96 -8.47
CA ILE A 127 -4.66 20.94 -9.16
C ILE A 127 -5.43 20.34 -10.34
N VAL A 128 -6.70 19.96 -10.14
CA VAL A 128 -7.57 19.42 -11.21
C VAL A 128 -7.67 20.42 -12.37
N THR A 129 -7.93 21.69 -12.06
CA THR A 129 -8.08 22.77 -13.04
C THR A 129 -6.79 22.97 -13.83
N GLU A 130 -5.65 23.08 -13.14
CA GLU A 130 -4.36 23.35 -13.79
C GLU A 130 -3.87 22.16 -14.62
N ILE A 131 -4.10 20.92 -14.18
CA ILE A 131 -3.80 19.75 -15.02
C ILE A 131 -4.69 19.74 -16.27
N SER A 132 -5.98 20.06 -16.15
CA SER A 132 -6.88 20.16 -17.32
C SER A 132 -6.43 21.25 -18.31
N ASN A 133 -5.91 22.38 -17.80
CA ASN A 133 -5.48 23.53 -18.61
C ASN A 133 -4.04 23.38 -19.16
N SER A 134 -3.27 22.43 -18.64
CA SER A 134 -1.85 22.23 -18.97
C SER A 134 -1.55 21.84 -20.42
N GLY A 135 -2.56 21.36 -21.17
CA GLY A 135 -2.38 20.82 -22.53
C GLY A 135 -1.74 19.43 -22.58
N LEU A 136 -1.56 18.76 -21.43
CA LEU A 136 -0.97 17.41 -21.36
C LEU A 136 -1.85 16.30 -22.01
N ASN A 137 -3.11 16.58 -22.33
CA ASN A 137 -4.09 15.62 -22.88
C ASN A 137 -4.22 14.33 -22.03
N LEU A 138 -4.19 14.47 -20.71
CA LEU A 138 -4.38 13.36 -19.78
C LEU A 138 -5.83 13.30 -19.32
N GLN A 139 -6.34 12.09 -19.14
CA GLN A 139 -7.66 11.84 -18.57
C GLN A 139 -7.54 11.61 -17.06
N GLN A 140 -8.50 12.11 -16.31
CA GLN A 140 -8.57 11.96 -14.85
C GLN A 140 -9.38 10.73 -14.45
N ALA A 141 -8.96 10.05 -13.38
CA ALA A 141 -9.77 9.10 -12.63
C ALA A 141 -9.71 9.40 -11.13
N ASN A 142 -10.84 9.25 -10.45
CA ASN A 142 -11.01 9.58 -9.03
C ASN A 142 -11.24 8.31 -8.22
N TYR A 143 -10.59 8.21 -7.06
CA TYR A 143 -10.72 7.09 -6.14
C TYR A 143 -10.86 7.61 -4.72
N LEU A 144 -11.51 6.82 -3.86
CA LEU A 144 -11.73 7.17 -2.47
C LEU A 144 -11.33 5.99 -1.57
N LEU A 145 -10.50 6.29 -0.58
CA LEU A 145 -10.20 5.45 0.56
C LEU A 145 -10.92 6.01 1.79
N GLY A 146 -11.41 5.14 2.67
CA GLY A 146 -11.92 5.56 3.97
C GLY A 146 -12.03 4.40 4.95
N GLU A 147 -11.14 4.34 5.94
CA GLU A 147 -11.14 3.26 6.94
C GLU A 147 -12.38 3.27 7.85
N GLY A 148 -13.02 4.44 8.02
CA GLY A 148 -14.29 4.58 8.74
C GLY A 148 -15.52 4.63 7.83
N SER A 149 -15.35 4.46 6.52
CA SER A 149 -16.41 4.71 5.53
C SER A 149 -17.49 3.61 5.49
N GLN A 150 -17.14 2.40 5.94
CA GLN A 150 -18.05 1.27 6.05
C GLN A 150 -18.74 1.17 7.42
N ILE A 151 -18.37 2.04 8.37
CA ILE A 151 -18.95 2.08 9.71
C ILE A 151 -20.36 2.72 9.63
N PRO A 152 -21.43 2.01 10.02
CA PRO A 152 -22.80 2.51 9.87
C PRO A 152 -23.08 3.80 10.62
N THR A 153 -24.02 4.61 10.11
CA THR A 153 -24.43 5.85 10.79
C THR A 153 -25.18 5.65 12.10
N THR A 154 -25.66 4.41 12.34
CA THR A 154 -26.23 3.98 13.62
C THR A 154 -25.17 3.83 14.72
N VAL A 155 -23.88 3.66 14.35
CA VAL A 155 -22.75 3.63 15.28
C VAL A 155 -22.22 5.02 15.53
N VAL A 156 -22.00 5.80 14.45
CA VAL A 156 -21.44 7.15 14.54
C VAL A 156 -21.98 8.05 13.43
N SER A 157 -22.17 9.34 13.69
CA SER A 157 -22.60 10.33 12.69
C SER A 157 -21.75 10.28 11.40
N ARG A 158 -22.36 10.49 10.24
CA ARG A 158 -21.66 10.64 8.95
C ARG A 158 -20.65 11.80 8.93
N GLU A 159 -20.83 12.77 9.82
CA GLU A 159 -19.95 13.94 9.97
C GLU A 159 -18.75 13.68 10.90
N ALA A 160 -18.68 12.51 11.55
CA ALA A 160 -17.51 12.14 12.35
C ALA A 160 -16.29 11.84 11.46
N PRO A 161 -15.06 11.91 11.98
CA PRO A 161 -13.86 11.55 11.22
C PRO A 161 -13.95 10.13 10.66
N ARG A 162 -14.03 10.03 9.33
CA ARG A 162 -14.09 8.75 8.58
C ARG A 162 -12.74 8.36 7.96
N ASN A 163 -11.68 9.15 8.19
CA ASN A 163 -10.34 9.01 7.63
C ASN A 163 -10.37 8.89 6.10
N LEU A 164 -11.13 9.78 5.45
CA LEU A 164 -11.28 9.79 3.99
C LEU A 164 -10.03 10.35 3.32
N ARG A 165 -9.65 9.76 2.18
CA ARG A 165 -8.68 10.33 1.24
C ARG A 165 -9.12 10.12 -0.19
N TYR A 166 -8.97 11.17 -0.97
CA TYR A 166 -8.95 11.04 -2.41
C TYR A 166 -7.58 10.61 -2.90
N VAL A 167 -7.62 9.70 -3.87
CA VAL A 167 -6.53 9.48 -4.80
C VAL A 167 -7.04 9.85 -6.19
N LEU A 168 -6.40 10.82 -6.82
CA LEU A 168 -6.68 11.18 -8.21
C LEU A 168 -5.51 10.74 -9.07
N THR A 169 -5.81 10.22 -10.25
CA THR A 169 -4.79 9.86 -11.23
C THR A 169 -5.05 10.55 -12.55
N TRP A 170 -3.97 10.95 -13.24
CA TRP A 170 -4.04 11.44 -14.61
C TRP A 170 -3.17 10.59 -15.50
N GLY A 171 -3.75 10.09 -16.59
CA GLY A 171 -2.96 9.47 -17.63
C GLY A 171 -3.60 9.37 -18.99
N THR A 172 -2.83 8.91 -19.97
CA THR A 172 -3.33 8.65 -21.34
C THR A 172 -4.31 7.48 -21.39
N SER A 173 -4.20 6.57 -20.43
CA SER A 173 -5.12 5.48 -20.17
C SER A 173 -5.26 5.33 -18.65
N PRO A 174 -6.03 6.21 -17.98
CA PRO A 174 -6.01 6.37 -16.52
C PRO A 174 -6.54 5.14 -15.76
N THR A 175 -7.11 4.17 -16.49
CA THR A 175 -7.56 2.88 -15.96
C THR A 175 -6.49 1.78 -16.00
N SER A 176 -5.31 2.07 -16.57
CA SER A 176 -4.20 1.12 -16.70
C SER A 176 -2.84 1.71 -16.35
N SER A 177 -2.64 3.02 -16.52
CA SER A 177 -1.41 3.72 -16.15
C SER A 177 -1.67 5.19 -15.85
N ALA A 178 -0.86 5.76 -14.98
CA ALA A 178 -0.94 7.17 -14.59
C ALA A 178 0.44 7.81 -14.62
N GLN A 179 0.49 9.06 -15.10
CA GLN A 179 1.69 9.89 -15.11
C GLN A 179 1.72 10.87 -13.94
N ILE A 180 0.57 11.23 -13.38
CA ILE A 180 0.44 12.07 -12.18
C ILE A 180 -0.54 11.37 -11.23
N LEU A 181 -0.21 11.33 -9.95
CA LEU A 181 -1.06 10.86 -8.88
C LEU A 181 -1.10 11.91 -7.77
N LEU A 182 -2.30 12.21 -7.28
CA LEU A 182 -2.54 13.11 -6.14
C LEU A 182 -3.12 12.30 -4.98
N ASN A 183 -2.62 12.54 -3.77
CA ASN A 183 -3.20 12.10 -2.51
C ASN A 183 -3.60 13.32 -1.68
N ALA A 184 -4.86 13.40 -1.29
CA ALA A 184 -5.39 14.53 -0.54
C ALA A 184 -6.62 14.13 0.32
N PRO A 185 -6.87 14.76 1.47
CA PRO A 185 -8.18 14.72 2.11
C PRO A 185 -9.25 15.37 1.19
N PRO A 186 -10.51 14.91 1.25
CA PRO A 186 -11.63 15.59 0.61
C PRO A 186 -11.99 16.91 1.34
N GLY A 187 -12.76 17.80 0.71
CA GLY A 187 -13.25 19.03 1.35
C GLY A 187 -12.72 20.36 0.79
N GLY A 188 -12.21 20.41 -0.45
CA GLY A 188 -11.81 21.64 -1.16
C GLY A 188 -10.49 22.25 -0.67
N ASP A 189 -10.46 22.74 0.57
CA ASP A 189 -9.27 23.35 1.20
C ASP A 189 -8.45 22.28 1.92
N SER A 190 -7.44 21.74 1.24
CA SER A 190 -6.57 20.74 1.84
C SER A 190 -5.31 21.37 2.42
N SER A 191 -5.06 21.14 3.72
CA SER A 191 -3.76 21.40 4.33
C SER A 191 -2.69 20.37 3.99
N PHE A 192 -3.03 19.34 3.21
CA PHE A 192 -2.17 18.21 2.89
C PHE A 192 -2.35 17.81 1.41
N LEU A 193 -1.42 18.19 0.55
CA LEU A 193 -1.41 17.76 -0.84
C LEU A 193 -0.07 17.07 -1.11
N GLN A 194 -0.14 15.85 -1.63
CA GLN A 194 1.03 15.12 -2.09
C GLN A 194 0.83 14.68 -3.54
N VAL A 195 1.80 15.00 -4.39
CA VAL A 195 1.79 14.62 -5.81
C VAL A 195 2.97 13.72 -6.11
N ILE A 196 2.71 12.65 -6.85
CA ILE A 196 3.74 11.78 -7.42
C ILE A 196 3.64 11.88 -8.93
N SER A 197 4.74 12.13 -9.62
CA SER A 197 4.73 12.22 -11.08
C SER A 197 5.88 11.46 -11.73
N TRP A 198 5.56 10.76 -12.82
CA TRP A 198 6.51 9.93 -13.56
C TRP A 198 7.39 10.79 -14.48
N ASN A 199 8.69 10.82 -14.22
CA ASN A 199 9.67 11.41 -15.10
C ASN A 199 10.14 10.37 -16.12
N ALA A 200 9.58 10.40 -17.34
CA ALA A 200 9.88 9.44 -18.38
C ALA A 200 11.35 9.50 -18.87
N GLN A 201 11.97 10.68 -18.83
CA GLN A 201 13.37 10.87 -19.22
C GLN A 201 14.32 10.21 -18.21
N ALA A 202 14.09 10.44 -16.92
CA ALA A 202 14.90 9.89 -15.84
C ALA A 202 14.46 8.48 -15.39
N LYS A 203 13.32 7.99 -15.87
CA LYS A 203 12.72 6.68 -15.55
C LYS A 203 12.51 6.47 -14.05
N ARG A 204 12.11 7.54 -13.35
CA ARG A 204 11.87 7.58 -11.91
C ARG A 204 10.65 8.44 -11.61
N TYR A 205 10.06 8.24 -10.43
CA TYR A 205 9.05 9.12 -9.89
C TYR A 205 9.69 10.27 -9.15
N ASN A 206 9.10 11.46 -9.27
CA ASN A 206 9.32 12.60 -8.40
C ASN A 206 8.18 12.72 -7.40
N PHE A 207 8.51 13.07 -6.17
CA PHE A 207 7.58 13.23 -5.05
C PHE A 207 7.50 14.71 -4.67
N TYR A 208 6.30 15.21 -4.47
CA TYR A 208 6.02 16.60 -4.17
C TYR A 208 5.09 16.72 -2.97
N GLU A 209 5.33 17.72 -2.12
CA GLU A 209 4.45 18.05 -1.00
C GLU A 209 4.10 19.54 -1.02
N PHE A 210 2.83 19.86 -0.76
CA PHE A 210 2.41 21.20 -0.41
C PHE A 210 2.43 21.32 1.11
N ARG A 211 3.34 22.14 1.64
CA ARG A 211 3.63 22.19 3.08
C ARG A 211 3.97 23.58 3.58
N GLU A 212 3.77 23.79 4.88
CA GLU A 212 4.19 24.98 5.59
C GLU A 212 5.72 25.02 5.77
N GLN A 213 6.27 26.22 5.70
CA GLN A 213 7.61 26.50 6.21
C GLN A 213 7.59 26.70 7.74
N VAL A 214 8.71 26.41 8.40
CA VAL A 214 8.98 26.85 9.79
C VAL A 214 9.12 28.39 9.82
N GLY A 215 8.28 29.05 10.63
CA GLY A 215 8.33 30.50 10.87
C GLY A 215 7.12 31.26 10.32
N GLU A 216 5.90 30.89 10.73
CA GLU A 216 4.68 31.66 10.43
C GLU A 216 4.89 33.13 10.80
N ILE A 217 4.91 34.00 9.79
CA ILE A 217 4.66 35.42 9.96
C ILE A 217 3.17 35.60 9.73
N LYS A 218 2.49 36.18 10.72
CA LYS A 218 1.06 36.49 10.64
C LYS A 218 0.76 37.23 9.33
N ASP A 219 -0.23 36.73 8.59
CA ASP A 219 -0.75 37.30 7.33
C ASP A 219 0.11 37.10 6.05
N ILE A 220 1.13 36.23 6.06
CA ILE A 220 1.86 35.83 4.84
C ILE A 220 1.69 34.32 4.62
N PRO A 221 1.17 33.84 3.47
CA PRO A 221 1.12 32.42 3.16
C PRO A 221 2.55 31.83 3.12
N THR A 222 2.88 30.97 4.08
CA THR A 222 4.19 30.28 4.15
C THR A 222 4.18 28.91 3.48
N ARG A 223 3.05 28.50 2.88
CA ARG A 223 2.92 27.22 2.21
C ARG A 223 3.51 27.26 0.81
N VAL A 224 4.33 26.27 0.51
CA VAL A 224 5.00 26.15 -0.78
C VAL A 224 4.99 24.71 -1.26
N TRP A 225 5.09 24.54 -2.58
CA TRP A 225 5.41 23.25 -3.18
C TRP A 225 6.89 22.97 -3.02
N VAL A 226 7.19 21.82 -2.41
CA VAL A 226 8.54 21.28 -2.34
C VAL A 226 8.65 20.03 -3.20
N TRP A 227 9.78 19.89 -3.89
CA TRP A 227 10.27 18.59 -4.35
C TRP A 227 10.86 17.86 -3.13
N ALA A 228 10.22 16.74 -2.79
CA ALA A 228 10.54 15.91 -1.64
C ALA A 228 11.51 14.75 -1.96
N GLY A 229 11.97 14.69 -3.21
CA GLY A 229 12.93 13.69 -3.69
C GLY A 229 12.40 12.84 -4.84
N ASP A 230 13.16 11.82 -5.21
CA ASP A 230 12.85 10.91 -6.31
C ASP A 230 12.98 9.42 -5.92
N SER A 231 12.64 8.50 -6.84
CA SER A 231 12.63 7.06 -6.54
C SER A 231 13.92 6.51 -5.93
N PRO A 232 15.14 6.79 -6.47
CA PRO A 232 16.38 6.31 -5.86
C PRO A 232 16.60 6.74 -4.41
N MET A 233 16.12 7.92 -4.02
CA MET A 233 16.27 8.41 -2.65
C MET A 233 15.49 7.59 -1.63
N ALA A 234 14.43 6.88 -2.01
CA ALA A 234 13.65 6.08 -1.05
C ALA A 234 14.46 5.01 -0.31
N GLN A 235 15.53 4.53 -0.94
CA GLN A 235 16.39 3.48 -0.39
C GLN A 235 17.71 4.02 0.19
N ALA A 236 17.94 5.32 0.17
CA ALA A 236 19.16 5.89 0.73
C ALA A 236 19.06 5.94 2.27
N PRO A 237 20.14 5.63 3.02
CA PRO A 237 20.08 5.50 4.48
C PRO A 237 19.54 6.74 5.21
N GLN A 238 19.80 7.93 4.68
CA GLN A 238 19.40 9.21 5.28
C GLN A 238 17.93 9.57 5.06
N THR A 239 17.25 8.96 4.08
CA THR A 239 15.89 9.32 3.65
C THR A 239 14.89 8.18 3.80
N MET A 240 15.34 6.93 3.92
CA MET A 240 14.48 5.77 4.13
C MET A 240 13.69 5.91 5.44
N GLY A 241 12.35 5.79 5.37
CA GLY A 241 11.49 5.99 6.55
C GLY A 241 11.26 7.46 6.92
N HIS A 242 11.63 8.41 6.06
CA HIS A 242 11.45 9.85 6.28
C HIS A 242 10.60 10.49 5.16
N GLY A 243 9.87 11.56 5.49
CA GLY A 243 9.02 12.30 4.54
C GLY A 243 8.08 11.40 3.71
N CYS A 244 8.05 11.60 2.40
CA CYS A 244 7.33 10.75 1.45
C CYS A 244 7.81 9.28 1.46
N PHE A 245 9.09 9.03 1.74
CA PHE A 245 9.68 7.69 1.73
C PHE A 245 9.39 6.87 2.97
N ASP A 246 8.73 7.49 3.96
CA ASP A 246 8.03 6.80 5.03
C ASP A 246 6.91 5.92 4.44
N CYS A 247 6.17 6.35 3.42
CA CYS A 247 5.17 5.46 2.79
C CYS A 247 5.73 4.73 1.56
N HIS A 248 6.64 5.36 0.82
CA HIS A 248 7.12 4.91 -0.48
C HIS A 248 8.53 4.30 -0.41
N HIS A 249 8.73 3.29 0.45
CA HIS A 249 10.04 2.67 0.76
C HIS A 249 10.89 2.21 -0.43
N ASN A 250 10.24 1.86 -1.54
CA ASN A 250 10.91 1.43 -2.77
C ASN A 250 10.95 2.51 -3.86
N GLY A 251 10.48 3.72 -3.55
CA GLY A 251 10.48 4.85 -4.48
C GLY A 251 9.42 4.76 -5.56
N VAL A 252 8.37 3.96 -5.36
CA VAL A 252 7.29 3.74 -6.32
C VAL A 252 5.94 4.13 -5.74
N VAL A 253 4.94 4.29 -6.61
CA VAL A 253 3.54 4.40 -6.19
C VAL A 253 3.09 3.15 -5.44
N ILE A 254 2.32 3.32 -4.36
CA ILE A 254 1.84 2.22 -3.53
C ILE A 254 0.33 2.29 -3.29
N MET A 255 -0.26 1.13 -3.02
CA MET A 255 -1.63 0.99 -2.53
C MET A 255 -1.63 -0.15 -1.52
N LYS A 256 -2.02 0.16 -0.29
CA LYS A 256 -2.31 -0.84 0.73
C LYS A 256 -3.65 -1.45 0.32
N GLU A 257 -3.71 -2.78 0.22
CA GLU A 257 -4.84 -3.51 -0.36
C GLU A 257 -4.81 -3.53 -1.89
N LEU A 258 -3.68 -3.92 -2.48
CA LEU A 258 -3.52 -4.06 -3.93
C LEU A 258 -4.23 -5.31 -4.49
N ALA A 259 -5.14 -5.94 -3.75
CA ALA A 259 -5.87 -7.09 -4.22
C ALA A 259 -7.29 -7.08 -3.66
N PHE A 260 -8.20 -7.63 -4.45
CA PHE A 260 -9.55 -7.96 -4.04
C PHE A 260 -9.61 -8.55 -2.62
N PRO A 261 -10.57 -8.12 -1.77
CA PRO A 261 -11.76 -7.33 -2.11
C PRO A 261 -11.68 -5.81 -1.79
N TRP A 262 -10.52 -5.25 -1.45
CA TRP A 262 -10.34 -3.82 -1.12
C TRP A 262 -11.25 -3.34 0.02
N ASN A 263 -10.89 -3.71 1.24
CA ASN A 263 -11.61 -3.51 2.49
C ASN A 263 -11.97 -2.04 2.79
N ASN A 264 -11.02 -1.13 2.56
CA ASN A 264 -11.19 0.29 2.91
C ASN A 264 -11.44 1.20 1.70
N TRP A 265 -11.35 0.68 0.48
CA TRP A 265 -11.48 1.47 -0.74
C TRP A 265 -12.88 1.37 -1.33
N HIS A 266 -13.37 2.47 -1.91
CA HIS A 266 -14.53 2.42 -2.79
C HIS A 266 -14.25 1.44 -3.94
N SER A 267 -15.08 0.39 -4.05
CA SER A 267 -14.93 -0.63 -5.08
C SER A 267 -16.28 -1.25 -5.43
N GLN A 268 -16.27 -2.11 -6.45
CA GLN A 268 -17.42 -2.96 -6.78
C GLN A 268 -17.82 -3.94 -5.66
N ARG A 269 -16.96 -4.14 -4.64
CA ARG A 269 -17.22 -5.04 -3.50
C ARG A 269 -17.50 -4.32 -2.19
N ALA A 270 -16.93 -3.13 -2.01
CA ALA A 270 -17.11 -2.29 -0.84
C ALA A 270 -17.46 -0.87 -1.30
N THR A 271 -18.68 -0.70 -1.79
CA THR A 271 -19.13 0.61 -2.26
C THR A 271 -19.29 1.56 -1.07
N ILE A 272 -18.56 2.67 -1.07
CA ILE A 272 -18.70 3.71 -0.05
C ILE A 272 -19.98 4.50 -0.32
N SER A 273 -20.95 4.40 0.60
CA SER A 273 -22.24 5.08 0.49
C SER A 273 -22.12 6.59 0.71
N PRO A 274 -22.79 7.44 -0.11
CA PRO A 274 -22.89 8.87 0.16
C PRO A 274 -23.60 9.18 1.48
N LEU A 275 -24.26 8.22 2.12
CA LEU A 275 -24.90 8.41 3.44
C LEU A 275 -23.92 8.24 4.60
N ASN A 276 -22.75 7.63 4.38
CA ASN A 276 -21.76 7.34 5.43
C ASN A 276 -20.61 8.36 5.48
N VAL A 277 -20.53 9.27 4.51
CA VAL A 277 -19.48 10.31 4.40
C VAL A 277 -20.07 11.70 4.72
N PRO A 278 -19.26 12.71 5.11
CA PRO A 278 -19.76 14.07 5.35
C PRO A 278 -20.56 14.62 4.18
N ILE A 279 -21.59 15.43 4.43
CA ILE A 279 -22.47 15.94 3.37
C ILE A 279 -21.72 16.77 2.32
N ALA A 280 -20.74 17.56 2.75
CA ALA A 280 -19.91 18.36 1.86
C ALA A 280 -19.17 17.46 0.86
N VAL A 281 -18.53 16.40 1.35
CA VAL A 281 -17.81 15.42 0.52
C VAL A 281 -18.74 14.70 -0.46
N ALA A 282 -19.93 14.29 -0.01
CA ALA A 282 -20.90 13.61 -0.87
C ALA A 282 -21.41 14.48 -2.03
N GLN A 283 -21.32 15.81 -1.89
CA GLN A 283 -21.74 16.78 -2.91
C GLN A 283 -20.61 17.15 -3.89
N GLU A 284 -19.36 16.77 -3.61
CA GLU A 284 -18.23 17.07 -4.48
C GLU A 284 -18.31 16.28 -5.80
N GLN A 285 -17.96 16.94 -6.90
CA GLN A 285 -17.94 16.31 -8.23
C GLN A 285 -16.94 15.15 -8.29
N ILE A 286 -15.86 15.21 -7.52
CA ILE A 286 -14.87 14.13 -7.39
C ILE A 286 -15.52 12.88 -6.79
N PHE A 287 -16.34 13.04 -5.73
CA PHE A 287 -17.08 11.94 -5.10
C PHE A 287 -18.15 11.35 -6.05
N GLN A 288 -18.85 12.19 -6.80
CA GLN A 288 -19.91 11.73 -7.69
C GLN A 288 -19.36 10.94 -8.89
N ASN A 289 -18.07 11.11 -9.22
CA ASN A 289 -17.41 10.44 -10.35
C ASN A 289 -16.29 9.51 -9.87
N LEU A 290 -16.54 8.75 -8.81
CA LEU A 290 -15.60 7.74 -8.31
C LEU A 290 -15.49 6.55 -9.27
N ASN A 291 -14.27 6.06 -9.39
CA ASN A 291 -13.92 4.78 -9.98
C ASN A 291 -13.64 3.79 -8.84
N GLY A 292 -13.82 2.50 -9.11
CA GLY A 292 -13.54 1.46 -8.12
C GLY A 292 -12.05 1.12 -7.99
N ALA A 293 -11.68 0.63 -6.81
CA ALA A 293 -10.34 0.19 -6.45
C ALA A 293 -9.77 -0.88 -7.40
N GLU A 294 -10.61 -1.70 -8.01
CA GLU A 294 -10.21 -2.68 -9.04
C GLU A 294 -9.54 -2.03 -10.26
N ILE A 295 -9.84 -0.76 -10.53
CA ILE A 295 -9.20 0.02 -11.57
C ILE A 295 -7.88 0.60 -11.05
N LEU A 296 -7.88 1.21 -9.85
CA LEU A 296 -6.67 1.77 -9.23
C LEU A 296 -5.58 0.70 -9.04
N GLU A 297 -5.96 -0.51 -8.65
CA GLU A 297 -5.03 -1.64 -8.50
C GLU A 297 -4.17 -1.82 -9.77
N ARG A 298 -4.80 -1.80 -10.95
CA ARG A 298 -4.09 -1.97 -12.23
C ARG A 298 -3.12 -0.82 -12.51
N VAL A 299 -3.54 0.40 -12.18
CA VAL A 299 -2.71 1.61 -12.34
C VAL A 299 -1.48 1.54 -11.44
N ILE A 300 -1.66 1.19 -10.17
CA ILE A 300 -0.56 1.07 -9.20
C ILE A 300 0.38 -0.07 -9.58
N ARG A 301 -0.17 -1.23 -9.99
CA ARG A 301 0.61 -2.34 -10.53
C ARG A 301 1.45 -1.91 -11.71
N SER A 302 0.85 -1.27 -12.70
CA SER A 302 1.59 -0.76 -13.87
C SER A 302 2.69 0.21 -13.45
N GLY A 303 2.43 1.10 -12.49
CA GLY A 303 3.40 2.09 -12.03
C GLY A 303 4.69 1.48 -11.48
N PHE A 304 4.60 0.60 -10.48
CA PHE A 304 5.81 -0.03 -9.94
C PHE A 304 6.46 -1.00 -10.95
N GLN A 305 5.67 -1.63 -11.82
CA GLN A 305 6.21 -2.53 -12.85
C GLN A 305 7.08 -1.76 -13.86
N ILE A 306 6.60 -0.61 -14.34
CA ILE A 306 7.36 0.25 -15.25
C ILE A 306 8.66 0.70 -14.59
N TYR A 307 8.61 1.15 -13.34
CA TYR A 307 9.82 1.54 -12.62
C TYR A 307 10.81 0.37 -12.51
N HIS A 308 10.37 -0.77 -11.98
CA HIS A 308 11.26 -1.91 -11.73
C HIS A 308 11.81 -2.57 -12.99
N GLN A 309 11.05 -2.58 -14.08
CA GLN A 309 11.56 -3.01 -15.39
C GLN A 309 12.71 -2.12 -15.87
N ASN A 310 12.56 -0.79 -15.74
CA ASN A 310 13.62 0.14 -16.09
C ASN A 310 14.82 -0.01 -15.14
N TRP A 311 14.57 -0.09 -13.84
CA TRP A 311 15.57 -0.25 -12.79
C TRP A 311 16.43 -1.50 -12.99
N LEU A 312 15.80 -2.64 -13.31
CA LEU A 312 16.48 -3.91 -13.56
C LEU A 312 17.27 -3.88 -14.87
N ARG A 313 16.67 -3.36 -15.96
CA ARG A 313 17.36 -3.22 -17.26
C ARG A 313 18.60 -2.34 -17.16
N ASP A 314 18.58 -1.33 -16.30
CA ASP A 314 19.74 -0.45 -16.12
C ASP A 314 20.87 -1.14 -15.34
N ARG A 315 20.57 -2.21 -14.59
CA ARG A 315 21.53 -3.02 -13.81
C ARG A 315 22.03 -4.28 -14.49
N VAL A 316 21.41 -4.67 -15.61
CA VAL A 316 21.75 -5.86 -16.39
C VAL A 316 22.37 -5.40 -17.71
N LYS A 317 23.68 -5.55 -17.87
CA LYS A 317 24.43 -5.12 -19.07
C LYS A 317 25.10 -6.30 -19.75
N ASN A 318 24.97 -6.43 -21.06
CA ASN A 318 25.67 -7.46 -21.84
C ASN A 318 26.96 -6.87 -22.41
N GLU A 319 28.08 -7.47 -22.04
CA GLU A 319 29.43 -7.11 -22.48
C GLU A 319 30.10 -8.38 -23.03
N GLU A 320 30.22 -8.46 -24.36
CA GLU A 320 30.96 -9.52 -25.05
C GLU A 320 30.54 -10.95 -24.65
N GLY A 321 29.24 -11.18 -24.45
CA GLY A 321 28.69 -12.49 -24.09
C GLY A 321 28.67 -12.79 -22.59
N THR A 322 29.16 -11.87 -21.75
CA THR A 322 28.99 -11.89 -20.31
C THR A 322 27.94 -10.86 -19.91
N ILE A 323 26.92 -11.28 -19.16
CA ILE A 323 26.00 -10.32 -18.55
C ILE A 323 26.59 -9.87 -17.22
N ARG A 324 26.84 -8.58 -17.06
CA ARG A 324 27.23 -7.92 -15.81
C ARG A 324 25.98 -7.49 -15.05
N LEU A 325 25.99 -7.75 -13.74
CA LEU A 325 24.96 -7.36 -12.79
C LEU A 325 25.56 -6.33 -11.80
N THR A 326 24.76 -5.34 -11.44
CA THR A 326 25.09 -4.32 -10.42
C THR A 326 23.93 -4.19 -9.43
N ASP A 327 24.21 -3.69 -8.22
CA ASP A 327 23.24 -3.61 -7.11
C ASP A 327 22.59 -4.98 -6.77
N VAL A 328 23.38 -6.07 -6.84
CA VAL A 328 22.89 -7.43 -6.52
C VAL A 328 22.35 -7.52 -5.08
N ASN A 329 22.95 -6.79 -4.14
CA ASN A 329 22.47 -6.68 -2.76
C ASN A 329 21.04 -6.13 -2.67
N LYS A 330 20.70 -5.13 -3.50
CA LYS A 330 19.34 -4.56 -3.56
C LYS A 330 18.36 -5.52 -4.24
N MET A 331 18.82 -6.27 -5.25
CA MET A 331 18.03 -7.33 -5.88
C MET A 331 17.64 -8.42 -4.87
N LEU A 332 18.63 -8.91 -4.10
CA LEU A 332 18.42 -9.97 -3.12
C LEU A 332 17.53 -9.54 -1.94
N ARG A 333 17.51 -8.24 -1.60
CA ARG A 333 16.63 -7.68 -0.56
C ARG A 333 15.15 -8.01 -0.78
N HIS A 334 14.70 -8.14 -2.03
CA HIS A 334 13.32 -8.52 -2.37
C HIS A 334 12.96 -9.99 -2.07
N LEU A 335 13.93 -10.81 -1.67
CA LEU A 335 13.72 -12.21 -1.29
C LEU A 335 14.09 -12.49 0.17
N THR A 336 15.18 -11.88 0.65
CA THR A 336 15.67 -12.06 2.03
C THR A 336 14.76 -11.36 3.03
N THR A 337 14.13 -10.25 2.66
CA THR A 337 13.17 -9.55 3.52
C THR A 337 11.92 -9.15 2.74
N ASN A 338 10.91 -8.60 3.43
CA ASN A 338 9.80 -7.96 2.75
C ASN A 338 10.16 -6.47 2.57
N THR A 339 10.20 -5.97 1.34
CA THR A 339 10.54 -4.54 1.14
C THR A 339 9.34 -3.64 1.39
N THR A 340 8.16 -4.18 1.16
CA THR A 340 6.85 -3.63 1.54
C THR A 340 5.92 -4.78 1.94
N ILE A 341 4.69 -4.46 2.32
CA ILE A 341 3.67 -5.44 2.71
C ILE A 341 2.34 -5.07 2.06
N ASN A 342 1.55 -6.07 1.70
CA ASN A 342 0.17 -5.86 1.29
C ASN A 342 -0.80 -6.29 2.40
N LEU A 343 -2.04 -5.80 2.35
CA LEU A 343 -3.13 -6.25 3.19
C LEU A 343 -4.17 -6.96 2.31
N THR A 344 -4.78 -8.02 2.82
CA THR A 344 -5.83 -8.78 2.13
C THR A 344 -6.79 -9.34 3.16
N SER A 345 -7.93 -9.88 2.73
CA SER A 345 -8.96 -10.45 3.58
C SER A 345 -9.62 -11.63 2.88
N THR A 346 -10.57 -12.29 3.56
CA THR A 346 -11.56 -13.07 2.83
C THR A 346 -12.42 -12.15 1.96
N ASN A 347 -13.26 -12.74 1.11
CA ASN A 347 -14.28 -12.02 0.35
C ASN A 347 -15.65 -12.00 1.04
N ILE A 348 -15.70 -12.43 2.30
CA ILE A 348 -16.90 -12.54 3.13
C ILE A 348 -16.90 -11.36 4.10
N GLU A 349 -18.01 -10.62 4.14
CA GLU A 349 -18.17 -9.51 5.08
C GLU A 349 -18.12 -10.01 6.53
N SER A 350 -17.46 -9.25 7.40
CA SER A 350 -17.32 -9.62 8.81
C SER A 350 -18.65 -9.57 9.53
N ASN A 351 -19.57 -8.69 9.13
CA ASN A 351 -20.93 -8.69 9.65
C ASN A 351 -21.76 -9.72 8.87
N GLY A 352 -22.06 -10.85 9.52
CA GLY A 352 -22.82 -11.95 8.93
C GLY A 352 -24.17 -11.54 8.35
N ALA A 353 -24.85 -10.56 8.95
CA ALA A 353 -26.17 -10.12 8.47
C ALA A 353 -26.13 -9.52 7.05
N ASN A 354 -24.96 -9.04 6.60
CA ASN A 354 -24.79 -8.41 5.30
C ASN A 354 -24.25 -9.35 4.22
N THR A 355 -23.95 -10.60 4.54
CA THR A 355 -23.46 -11.56 3.53
C THR A 355 -24.59 -11.97 2.57
N SER A 356 -24.22 -12.55 1.42
CA SER A 356 -25.18 -13.12 0.45
C SER A 356 -24.84 -14.58 0.16
N PRO A 357 -25.61 -15.56 0.69
CA PRO A 357 -26.77 -15.40 1.58
C PRO A 357 -26.38 -14.86 2.96
N ALA A 358 -27.33 -14.28 3.69
CA ALA A 358 -27.09 -13.77 5.03
C ALA A 358 -26.61 -14.88 5.97
N ASN A 359 -25.67 -14.54 6.86
CA ASN A 359 -25.00 -15.43 7.80
C ASN A 359 -24.24 -16.58 7.13
N SER A 360 -23.62 -16.30 5.98
CA SER A 360 -22.73 -17.24 5.31
C SER A 360 -21.52 -17.57 6.19
N ASP A 361 -21.11 -18.82 6.16
CA ASP A 361 -19.86 -19.27 6.75
C ASP A 361 -18.66 -18.56 6.12
N LEU A 362 -17.59 -18.44 6.91
CA LEU A 362 -16.38 -17.82 6.42
C LEU A 362 -15.54 -18.82 5.67
N SER A 363 -15.07 -18.43 4.50
CA SER A 363 -14.19 -19.21 3.65
C SER A 363 -13.23 -18.28 2.91
N GLY A 364 -12.30 -18.83 2.14
CA GLY A 364 -11.41 -18.04 1.29
C GLY A 364 -10.38 -17.25 2.09
N ILE A 365 -9.82 -17.84 3.16
CA ILE A 365 -8.63 -17.29 3.81
C ILE A 365 -7.51 -17.21 2.76
N PRO A 366 -6.85 -16.05 2.61
CA PRO A 366 -5.81 -15.86 1.60
C PRO A 366 -4.69 -16.91 1.73
N ASN A 367 -4.33 -17.58 0.64
CA ASN A 367 -3.27 -18.60 0.69
C ASN A 367 -1.92 -18.04 1.15
N ASP A 368 -1.62 -16.81 0.75
CA ASP A 368 -0.40 -16.08 1.15
C ASP A 368 -0.33 -15.80 2.66
N PHE A 369 -1.41 -16.08 3.41
CA PHE A 369 -1.39 -16.11 4.87
C PHE A 369 -0.65 -17.34 5.41
N PHE A 370 -0.70 -18.51 4.78
CA PHE A 370 -0.06 -19.71 5.36
C PHE A 370 1.43 -19.75 5.05
N LEU A 371 1.76 -19.49 3.79
CA LEU A 371 3.11 -19.42 3.24
C LEU A 371 3.05 -18.52 2.00
N TRP A 372 4.20 -18.17 1.39
CA TRP A 372 4.20 -17.33 0.19
C TRP A 372 3.81 -18.14 -1.06
N ASP A 373 2.55 -18.56 -1.12
CA ASP A 373 1.93 -19.41 -2.14
C ASP A 373 2.09 -18.83 -3.55
N SER A 374 1.91 -17.51 -3.68
CA SER A 374 2.05 -16.81 -4.97
C SER A 374 3.48 -16.93 -5.55
N ALA A 375 4.51 -17.02 -4.71
CA ALA A 375 5.87 -17.30 -5.17
C ALA A 375 6.12 -18.81 -5.32
N LEU A 376 5.83 -19.61 -4.30
CA LEU A 376 6.19 -21.02 -4.23
C LEU A 376 5.38 -21.89 -5.21
N ARG A 377 4.05 -21.76 -5.25
CA ARG A 377 3.20 -22.54 -6.15
C ARG A 377 3.17 -21.92 -7.54
N THR A 378 2.87 -20.63 -7.65
CA THR A 378 2.67 -20.00 -8.97
C THR A 378 3.99 -19.68 -9.68
N ALA A 379 4.95 -19.01 -9.03
CA ALA A 379 6.18 -18.62 -9.72
C ALA A 379 7.18 -19.78 -9.90
N LEU A 380 7.32 -20.68 -8.91
CA LEU A 380 8.24 -21.83 -8.96
C LEU A 380 7.62 -23.14 -9.44
N ASN A 381 6.29 -23.15 -9.66
CA ASN A 381 5.54 -24.32 -10.10
C ASN A 381 5.73 -25.54 -9.17
N LEU A 382 5.65 -25.31 -7.86
CA LEU A 382 5.66 -26.39 -6.86
C LEU A 382 4.24 -26.96 -6.69
N ASN A 383 4.15 -28.28 -6.55
CA ASN A 383 2.89 -28.98 -6.43
C ASN A 383 2.62 -29.41 -4.97
N TYR A 384 1.79 -28.62 -4.28
CA TYR A 384 1.21 -28.93 -2.97
C TYR A 384 -0.23 -28.41 -2.94
N THR A 385 -1.03 -28.87 -1.98
CA THR A 385 -2.45 -28.53 -1.87
C THR A 385 -2.74 -27.79 -0.57
N ILE A 386 -3.21 -26.55 -0.68
CA ILE A 386 -3.84 -25.83 0.43
C ILE A 386 -5.32 -26.18 0.42
N GLN A 387 -5.78 -26.89 1.46
CA GLN A 387 -7.20 -27.22 1.60
C GLN A 387 -8.00 -25.96 1.91
N PRO A 388 -9.18 -25.77 1.30
CA PRO A 388 -10.07 -24.67 1.67
C PRO A 388 -10.46 -24.78 3.15
N ILE A 389 -10.13 -23.75 3.92
CA ILE A 389 -10.54 -23.64 5.32
C ILE A 389 -11.84 -22.86 5.39
N GLN A 390 -12.83 -23.45 6.06
CA GLN A 390 -14.12 -22.85 6.35
C GLN A 390 -14.35 -22.84 7.86
N PHE A 391 -14.97 -21.77 8.35
CA PHE A 391 -15.42 -21.62 9.73
C PHE A 391 -16.92 -21.33 9.75
N LYS A 392 -17.64 -22.02 10.64
CA LYS A 392 -19.04 -21.68 10.90
C LYS A 392 -19.19 -20.22 11.30
N ARG A 393 -20.21 -19.56 10.76
CA ARG A 393 -20.51 -18.16 11.05
C ARG A 393 -20.62 -17.89 12.56
N ASN A 394 -21.41 -18.70 13.26
CA ASN A 394 -21.63 -18.54 14.70
C ASN A 394 -20.33 -18.64 15.51
N ASP A 395 -19.42 -19.55 15.12
CA ASP A 395 -18.17 -19.75 15.84
C ASP A 395 -17.25 -18.54 15.68
N TYR A 396 -17.15 -17.97 14.48
CA TYR A 396 -16.39 -16.74 14.25
C TYR A 396 -17.01 -15.52 14.96
N ASP A 397 -18.34 -15.34 14.91
CA ASP A 397 -19.00 -14.23 15.63
C ASP A 397 -18.76 -14.32 17.14
N ASN A 398 -18.93 -15.52 17.70
CA ASN A 398 -18.66 -15.78 19.11
C ASN A 398 -17.20 -15.53 19.45
N TYR A 399 -16.26 -15.93 18.59
CA TYR A 399 -14.84 -15.68 18.80
C TYR A 399 -14.52 -14.18 18.83
N LEU A 400 -15.03 -13.40 17.88
CA LEU A 400 -14.86 -11.94 17.87
C LEU A 400 -15.40 -11.30 19.15
N LYS A 401 -16.57 -11.73 19.60
CA LYS A 401 -17.22 -11.22 20.82
C LYS A 401 -16.45 -11.59 22.09
N ILE A 402 -16.07 -12.87 22.25
CA ILE A 402 -15.34 -13.37 23.44
C ILE A 402 -14.00 -12.65 23.60
N HIS A 403 -13.35 -12.34 22.48
CA HIS A 403 -12.05 -11.68 22.47
C HIS A 403 -12.12 -10.16 22.21
N ASN A 404 -13.32 -9.58 22.36
CA ASN A 404 -13.54 -8.13 22.30
C ASN A 404 -12.91 -7.45 21.06
N PHE A 405 -13.11 -8.06 19.90
CA PHE A 405 -12.66 -7.47 18.64
C PHE A 405 -13.45 -6.19 18.38
N LYS A 406 -12.75 -5.10 18.04
CA LYS A 406 -13.36 -3.82 17.69
C LYS A 406 -12.49 -2.93 16.82
N LEU A 407 -13.12 -2.10 16.01
CA LEU A 407 -12.48 -0.95 15.36
C LEU A 407 -12.55 0.26 16.31
N VAL A 408 -11.43 0.95 16.50
CA VAL A 408 -11.33 2.05 17.46
C VAL A 408 -10.81 3.31 16.76
N GLN A 409 -11.65 4.34 16.68
CA GLN A 409 -11.20 5.66 16.23
C GLN A 409 -10.59 6.40 17.41
N SER A 410 -9.27 6.60 17.38
CA SER A 410 -8.58 7.36 18.42
C SER A 410 -8.97 8.85 18.36
N ASP A 411 -9.17 9.48 19.53
CA ASP A 411 -9.13 10.94 19.65
C ASP A 411 -7.75 11.37 20.13
N PHE A 412 -6.90 11.79 19.19
CA PHE A 412 -5.56 12.21 19.57
C PHE A 412 -5.53 13.55 20.32
N LYS A 413 -6.65 14.27 20.45
CA LYS A 413 -6.73 15.53 21.21
C LYS A 413 -7.06 15.31 22.69
N LYS A 414 -7.58 14.15 23.06
CA LYS A 414 -7.95 13.85 24.44
C LYS A 414 -6.74 13.33 25.24
N PRO A 415 -6.40 13.96 26.38
CA PRO A 415 -5.28 13.51 27.22
C PRO A 415 -5.50 12.12 27.84
N ASP A 416 -6.75 11.71 28.03
CA ASP A 416 -7.12 10.42 28.63
C ASP A 416 -7.02 9.24 27.65
N GLY A 417 -6.74 9.51 26.38
CA GLY A 417 -6.65 8.49 25.33
C GLY A 417 -8.00 7.84 24.98
N SER A 418 -9.12 8.38 25.46
CA SER A 418 -10.45 7.83 25.16
C SER A 418 -10.75 7.96 23.65
N PRO A 419 -11.41 6.95 23.05
CA PRO A 419 -11.72 6.98 21.63
C PRO A 419 -12.76 8.07 21.29
N LEU A 420 -12.79 8.46 20.02
CA LEU A 420 -13.91 9.23 19.44
C LEU A 420 -15.16 8.35 19.33
N TYR A 421 -14.97 7.12 18.83
CA TYR A 421 -16.00 6.09 18.73
C TYR A 421 -15.35 4.72 18.54
N GLU A 422 -16.14 3.67 18.78
CA GLU A 422 -15.75 2.28 18.59
C GLU A 422 -16.86 1.55 17.82
N GLN A 423 -16.50 0.50 17.08
CA GLN A 423 -17.42 -0.44 16.47
C GLN A 423 -16.99 -1.87 16.82
N ASP A 424 -17.90 -2.64 17.43
CA ASP A 424 -17.67 -4.05 17.70
C ASP A 424 -17.49 -4.87 16.41
N GLY A 425 -16.62 -5.87 16.47
CA GLY A 425 -16.28 -6.76 15.38
C GLY A 425 -14.92 -6.50 14.74
N SER A 426 -14.75 -6.98 13.52
CA SER A 426 -13.53 -6.78 12.72
C SER A 426 -13.72 -5.66 11.69
N THR A 427 -12.79 -5.54 10.75
CA THR A 427 -12.94 -4.74 9.52
C THR A 427 -14.11 -5.18 8.64
N TYR A 428 -14.41 -4.43 7.56
CA TYR A 428 -15.57 -4.69 6.69
C TYR A 428 -15.60 -6.12 6.13
N PHE A 429 -14.49 -6.59 5.54
CA PHE A 429 -14.29 -8.02 5.25
C PHE A 429 -13.54 -8.73 6.38
N ALA A 430 -13.88 -9.99 6.59
CA ALA A 430 -13.30 -10.80 7.64
C ALA A 430 -11.85 -11.17 7.37
N PHE A 431 -11.11 -11.47 8.44
CA PHE A 431 -9.74 -11.99 8.34
C PHE A 431 -8.77 -11.06 7.58
N PHE A 432 -8.87 -9.74 7.79
CA PHE A 432 -7.97 -8.76 7.17
C PHE A 432 -6.54 -8.85 7.72
N VAL A 433 -5.57 -9.31 6.93
CA VAL A 433 -4.23 -9.71 7.39
C VAL A 433 -3.12 -9.21 6.47
N PRO A 434 -1.90 -9.01 7.01
CA PRO A 434 -0.70 -8.77 6.21
C PRO A 434 -0.27 -9.99 5.39
N VAL A 435 0.13 -9.76 4.15
CA VAL A 435 0.71 -10.75 3.22
C VAL A 435 1.88 -10.15 2.42
N PRO A 436 2.74 -10.97 1.80
CA PRO A 436 3.85 -10.48 1.00
C PRO A 436 3.40 -9.50 -0.10
N SER A 437 4.26 -8.54 -0.42
CA SER A 437 3.93 -7.51 -1.40
C SER A 437 3.89 -8.08 -2.83
N ALA A 438 3.03 -7.51 -3.67
CA ALA A 438 3.02 -7.83 -5.10
C ALA A 438 4.27 -7.29 -5.82
N GLU A 439 4.91 -6.28 -5.26
CA GLU A 439 6.13 -5.67 -5.78
C GLU A 439 7.32 -6.64 -5.64
N ASP A 440 7.49 -7.25 -4.47
CA ASP A 440 8.53 -8.28 -4.24
C ASP A 440 8.30 -9.50 -5.14
N LEU A 441 7.05 -9.96 -5.28
CA LEU A 441 6.69 -11.04 -6.19
C LEU A 441 7.03 -10.70 -7.65
N PHE A 442 6.76 -9.46 -8.07
CA PHE A 442 7.08 -9.00 -9.41
C PHE A 442 8.58 -9.04 -9.65
N LEU A 443 9.39 -8.45 -8.78
CA LEU A 443 10.84 -8.45 -8.95
C LEU A 443 11.45 -9.84 -8.88
N LEU A 444 10.98 -10.70 -7.97
CA LEU A 444 11.35 -12.12 -7.94
C LEU A 444 11.11 -12.78 -9.30
N THR A 445 9.93 -12.58 -9.88
CA THR A 445 9.57 -13.17 -11.18
C THR A 445 10.45 -12.63 -12.31
N GLN A 446 10.77 -11.33 -12.29
CA GLN A 446 11.66 -10.72 -13.29
C GLN A 446 13.08 -11.25 -13.18
N MET A 447 13.64 -11.34 -11.96
CA MET A 447 14.99 -11.86 -11.73
C MET A 447 15.11 -13.34 -12.09
N ARG A 448 14.07 -14.13 -11.80
CA ARG A 448 13.95 -15.52 -12.24
C ARG A 448 13.95 -15.62 -13.77
N SER A 449 13.10 -14.83 -14.45
CA SER A 449 13.02 -14.83 -15.92
C SER A 449 14.32 -14.38 -16.58
N ALA A 450 15.04 -13.45 -15.95
CA ALA A 450 16.35 -12.97 -16.40
C ALA A 450 17.50 -13.94 -16.08
N LYS A 451 17.22 -15.09 -15.44
CA LYS A 451 18.20 -16.08 -14.98
C LYS A 451 19.23 -15.52 -13.99
N ILE A 452 18.90 -14.43 -13.30
CA ILE A 452 19.71 -13.89 -12.20
C ILE A 452 19.61 -14.84 -11.00
N LEU A 453 18.41 -15.39 -10.76
CA LEU A 453 18.13 -16.33 -9.68
C LEU A 453 17.60 -17.64 -10.25
N THR A 454 18.01 -18.77 -9.67
CA THR A 454 17.50 -20.10 -10.02
C THR A 454 16.29 -20.47 -9.14
N ASP A 455 15.42 -21.35 -9.64
CA ASP A 455 14.25 -21.82 -8.88
C ASP A 455 14.64 -22.41 -7.51
N LYS A 456 15.73 -23.18 -7.47
CA LYS A 456 16.28 -23.77 -6.25
C LYS A 456 16.77 -22.71 -5.27
N PHE A 457 17.47 -21.68 -5.74
CA PHE A 457 17.93 -20.59 -4.88
C PHE A 457 16.77 -19.81 -4.28
N ILE A 458 15.76 -19.49 -5.09
CA ILE A 458 14.55 -18.82 -4.62
C ILE A 458 13.87 -19.70 -3.57
N ALA A 459 13.67 -20.99 -3.84
CA ALA A 459 13.08 -21.91 -2.87
C ALA A 459 13.90 -21.99 -1.58
N SER A 460 15.23 -22.03 -1.64
CA SER A 460 16.08 -22.06 -0.45
C SER A 460 15.91 -20.83 0.44
N LEU A 461 15.75 -19.64 -0.14
CA LEU A 461 15.47 -18.42 0.62
C LEU A 461 14.05 -18.42 1.19
N LEU A 462 13.04 -18.76 0.38
CA LEU A 462 11.64 -18.74 0.79
C LEU A 462 11.28 -19.84 1.79
N MET A 463 12.06 -20.93 1.83
CA MET A 463 11.87 -22.03 2.78
C MET A 463 12.48 -21.80 4.16
N VAL A 464 13.24 -20.71 4.34
CA VAL A 464 13.69 -20.22 5.64
C VAL A 464 12.48 -19.61 6.34
N ASP A 465 12.04 -20.25 7.42
CA ASP A 465 10.89 -19.80 8.22
C ASP A 465 9.63 -19.53 7.37
N PHE A 466 9.35 -20.45 6.44
CA PHE A 466 8.33 -20.29 5.40
C PHE A 466 6.89 -20.12 5.92
N GLN A 467 6.64 -20.52 7.17
CA GLN A 467 5.37 -20.35 7.88
C GLN A 467 5.13 -18.87 8.28
N ASN A 468 6.17 -18.04 8.19
CA ASN A 468 6.13 -16.58 8.35
C ASN A 468 6.49 -15.91 7.00
N PRO A 469 5.55 -15.91 6.02
CA PRO A 469 5.80 -15.30 4.72
C PRO A 469 6.04 -13.78 4.81
N VAL A 470 5.54 -13.15 5.87
CA VAL A 470 5.81 -11.77 6.26
C VAL A 470 6.52 -11.72 7.61
N PHE A 471 7.38 -10.73 7.81
CA PHE A 471 8.06 -10.45 9.09
C PHE A 471 8.94 -11.59 9.60
N SER A 472 9.45 -12.46 8.72
CA SER A 472 10.43 -13.47 9.12
C SER A 472 11.77 -12.81 9.46
N GLU A 473 12.11 -12.82 10.75
CA GLU A 473 13.41 -12.37 11.22
C GLU A 473 14.53 -13.30 10.73
N LYS A 474 14.28 -14.62 10.70
CA LYS A 474 15.24 -15.61 10.18
C LYS A 474 15.54 -15.43 8.71
N ARG A 475 14.54 -15.17 7.87
CA ARG A 475 14.79 -14.89 6.45
C ARG A 475 15.52 -13.55 6.30
N THR A 476 15.09 -12.54 7.06
CA THR A 476 15.69 -11.19 7.04
C THR A 476 17.17 -11.20 7.47
N SER A 477 17.56 -12.04 8.43
CA SER A 477 18.97 -12.15 8.85
C SER A 477 19.89 -12.64 7.74
N LEU A 478 19.37 -13.31 6.70
CA LEU A 478 20.17 -13.69 5.53
C LEU A 478 20.58 -12.49 4.66
N GLN A 479 19.96 -11.31 4.84
CA GLN A 479 20.35 -10.08 4.11
C GLN A 479 21.81 -9.71 4.37
N GLN A 480 22.37 -10.02 5.54
CA GLN A 480 23.78 -9.74 5.85
C GLN A 480 24.77 -10.38 4.85
N TYR A 481 24.39 -11.50 4.22
CA TYR A 481 25.20 -12.17 3.20
C TYR A 481 25.06 -11.51 1.82
N ALA A 482 23.92 -10.88 1.56
CA ALA A 482 23.67 -10.11 0.35
C ALA A 482 24.34 -8.73 0.38
N GLU A 483 24.42 -8.06 1.54
CA GLU A 483 25.01 -6.72 1.67
C GLU A 483 26.37 -6.53 0.96
N PRO A 484 27.37 -7.42 1.12
CA PRO A 484 28.65 -7.26 0.43
C PRO A 484 28.61 -7.63 -1.06
N MET A 485 27.50 -8.17 -1.58
CA MET A 485 27.36 -8.62 -2.97
C MET A 485 26.81 -7.50 -3.84
N THR A 486 27.64 -6.54 -4.23
CA THR A 486 27.18 -5.42 -5.07
C THR A 486 27.18 -5.73 -6.57
N THR A 487 27.89 -6.78 -7.00
CA THR A 487 28.02 -7.18 -8.41
C THR A 487 27.81 -8.68 -8.59
N GLY A 488 27.62 -9.10 -9.83
CA GLY A 488 27.53 -10.50 -10.22
C GLY A 488 27.66 -10.67 -11.73
N THR A 489 27.72 -11.91 -12.21
CA THR A 489 27.78 -12.20 -13.64
C THR A 489 26.80 -13.29 -14.05
N ILE A 490 26.45 -13.32 -15.34
CA ILE A 490 25.84 -14.47 -15.99
C ILE A 490 26.69 -14.84 -17.20
N ILE A 491 27.25 -16.04 -17.20
CA ILE A 491 28.09 -16.58 -18.27
C ILE A 491 27.44 -17.88 -18.76
N ASN A 492 27.23 -18.00 -20.07
CA ASN A 492 26.55 -19.16 -20.68
C ASN A 492 25.19 -19.49 -20.02
N GLY A 493 24.47 -18.46 -19.59
CA GLY A 493 23.17 -18.59 -18.93
C GLY A 493 23.20 -19.04 -17.47
N VAL A 494 24.38 -19.12 -16.84
CA VAL A 494 24.57 -19.47 -15.43
C VAL A 494 24.96 -18.23 -14.65
N SER A 495 24.17 -17.86 -13.63
CA SER A 495 24.47 -16.72 -12.77
C SER A 495 25.42 -17.09 -11.64
N SER A 496 26.36 -16.21 -11.30
CA SER A 496 27.25 -16.36 -10.15
C SER A 496 26.57 -16.07 -8.81
N VAL A 497 25.45 -15.33 -8.81
CA VAL A 497 24.79 -14.81 -7.61
C VAL A 497 24.36 -15.92 -6.64
N PRO A 498 23.66 -17.00 -7.07
CA PRO A 498 23.23 -18.06 -6.15
C PRO A 498 24.38 -18.77 -5.43
N ASP A 499 25.44 -19.15 -6.16
CA ASP A 499 26.57 -19.89 -5.62
C ASP A 499 27.42 -19.02 -4.68
N GLU A 500 27.68 -17.76 -5.05
CA GLU A 500 28.41 -16.81 -4.21
C GLU A 500 27.69 -16.57 -2.88
N PHE A 501 26.36 -16.36 -2.92
CA PHE A 501 25.55 -16.20 -1.72
C PHE A 501 25.60 -17.46 -0.85
N ALA A 502 25.36 -18.63 -1.45
CA ALA A 502 25.37 -19.88 -0.71
C ALA A 502 26.73 -20.21 -0.09
N ASN A 503 27.83 -19.86 -0.74
CA ASN A 503 29.17 -20.05 -0.19
C ASN A 503 29.41 -19.18 1.05
N LYS A 504 28.92 -17.93 1.06
CA LYS A 504 28.96 -17.08 2.27
C LYS A 504 28.16 -17.69 3.42
N VAL A 505 26.97 -18.21 3.13
CA VAL A 505 26.13 -18.89 4.13
C VAL A 505 26.81 -20.17 4.66
N LYS A 506 27.39 -20.99 3.78
CA LYS A 506 28.13 -22.22 4.17
C LYS A 506 29.30 -21.93 5.10
N ALA A 507 30.04 -20.87 4.83
CA ALA A 507 31.19 -20.49 5.65
C ALA A 507 30.81 -20.23 7.11
N VAL A 508 29.67 -19.58 7.35
CA VAL A 508 29.17 -19.31 8.71
C VAL A 508 28.52 -20.54 9.33
N ALA A 509 27.72 -21.29 8.56
CA ALA A 509 27.05 -22.49 9.04
C ALA A 509 28.03 -23.56 9.56
N ALA A 510 29.24 -23.63 8.97
CA ALA A 510 30.27 -24.60 9.36
C ALA A 510 30.73 -24.46 10.83
N SER A 511 30.56 -23.29 11.45
CA SER A 511 30.88 -23.06 12.87
C SER A 511 29.68 -23.12 13.81
N GLN A 512 28.48 -23.41 13.30
CA GLN A 512 27.27 -23.49 14.11
C GLN A 512 27.05 -24.91 14.66
N PRO A 513 26.41 -25.07 15.83
CA PRO A 513 25.96 -26.39 16.31
C PRO A 513 25.00 -27.04 15.32
N ASP A 514 24.97 -28.36 15.25
CA ASP A 514 24.06 -29.09 14.35
C ASP A 514 22.59 -28.72 14.61
N CYS A 515 21.82 -28.61 13.52
CA CYS A 515 20.39 -28.37 13.54
C CYS A 515 19.67 -29.60 14.11
N ASP A 516 18.82 -29.40 15.12
CA ASP A 516 17.90 -30.43 15.58
C ASP A 516 16.75 -30.58 14.56
N SER A 517 16.79 -31.67 13.79
CA SER A 517 15.77 -31.95 12.79
C SER A 517 14.39 -32.24 13.39
N ALA A 518 14.31 -32.56 14.69
CA ALA A 518 13.05 -32.71 15.41
C ALA A 518 12.43 -31.36 15.81
N ASN A 519 13.25 -30.30 15.89
CA ASN A 519 12.80 -28.96 16.24
C ASN A 519 13.34 -27.92 15.26
N TRP A 520 12.77 -27.92 14.06
CA TRP A 520 13.19 -27.07 12.96
C TRP A 520 13.23 -25.56 13.30
N ASP A 521 12.35 -25.13 14.19
CA ASP A 521 12.27 -23.74 14.63
C ASP A 521 13.47 -23.32 15.50
N THR A 522 14.29 -24.25 15.97
CA THR A 522 15.55 -23.94 16.66
C THR A 522 16.74 -23.80 15.71
N CYS A 523 16.63 -24.31 14.47
CA CYS A 523 17.72 -24.23 13.50
C CYS A 523 17.94 -22.80 13.01
N SER A 524 19.19 -22.46 12.75
CA SER A 524 19.60 -21.12 12.29
C SER A 524 19.08 -20.82 10.89
N SER A 525 19.05 -19.53 10.52
CA SER A 525 18.67 -19.12 9.16
C SER A 525 19.53 -19.78 8.09
N GLU A 526 20.82 -19.91 8.37
CA GLU A 526 21.83 -20.51 7.48
C GLU A 526 21.54 -21.99 7.28
N GLN A 527 21.27 -22.73 8.36
CA GLN A 527 20.94 -24.16 8.29
C GLN A 527 19.65 -24.40 7.52
N GLN A 528 18.63 -23.55 7.75
CA GLN A 528 17.36 -23.70 7.03
C GLN A 528 17.51 -23.42 5.53
N PHE A 529 18.31 -22.42 5.15
CA PHE A 529 18.64 -22.15 3.76
C PHE A 529 19.41 -23.32 3.13
N LEU A 530 20.45 -23.79 3.82
CA LEU A 530 21.34 -24.85 3.32
C LEU A 530 20.67 -26.19 3.19
N PHE A 531 19.65 -26.48 4.01
CA PHE A 531 18.86 -27.70 3.88
C PHE A 531 18.27 -27.85 2.48
N THR A 532 17.66 -26.80 1.93
CA THR A 532 17.10 -26.86 0.57
C THR A 532 18.21 -26.74 -0.49
N TRP A 533 19.19 -25.87 -0.24
CA TRP A 533 20.27 -25.60 -1.21
C TRP A 533 21.17 -26.81 -1.48
N ASN A 534 21.45 -27.62 -0.45
CA ASN A 534 22.35 -28.77 -0.56
C ASN A 534 21.66 -30.03 -1.12
N LEU A 535 20.33 -30.02 -1.33
CA LEU A 535 19.65 -31.12 -1.99
C LEU A 535 20.07 -31.25 -3.45
N PRO A 536 20.08 -32.45 -4.04
CA PRO A 536 20.26 -32.63 -5.47
C PRO A 536 19.22 -31.86 -6.30
N ASP A 537 19.61 -31.42 -7.51
CA ASP A 537 18.77 -30.59 -8.39
C ASP A 537 17.47 -31.27 -8.83
N ASP A 538 17.45 -32.61 -8.86
CA ASP A 538 16.30 -33.45 -9.15
C ASP A 538 15.43 -33.78 -7.92
N GLN A 539 15.88 -33.46 -6.71
CA GLN A 539 15.22 -33.84 -5.45
C GLN A 539 14.62 -32.67 -4.67
N TRP A 540 15.18 -31.46 -4.81
CA TRP A 540 14.78 -30.33 -3.95
C TRP A 540 13.29 -30.01 -4.03
N LYS A 541 12.66 -30.09 -5.22
CA LYS A 541 11.22 -29.81 -5.38
C LYS A 541 10.37 -30.74 -4.54
N THR A 542 10.63 -32.04 -4.61
CA THR A 542 9.89 -33.05 -3.86
C THR A 542 10.02 -32.84 -2.36
N SER A 543 11.24 -32.56 -1.88
CA SER A 543 11.49 -32.29 -0.45
C SER A 543 10.77 -31.03 0.04
N VAL A 544 10.85 -29.93 -0.71
CA VAL A 544 10.17 -28.68 -0.38
C VAL A 544 8.65 -28.88 -0.37
N GLN A 545 8.09 -29.51 -1.40
CA GLN A 545 6.66 -29.81 -1.48
C GLN A 545 6.18 -30.66 -0.30
N GLN A 546 6.92 -31.70 0.06
CA GLN A 546 6.57 -32.56 1.19
C GLN A 546 6.54 -31.76 2.50
N ARG A 547 7.53 -30.91 2.74
CA ARG A 547 7.61 -30.10 3.96
C ARG A 547 6.49 -29.05 4.05
N ILE A 548 6.15 -28.43 2.92
CA ILE A 548 4.98 -27.54 2.84
C ILE A 548 3.70 -28.33 3.12
N GLN A 549 3.53 -29.50 2.50
CA GLN A 549 2.34 -30.32 2.68
C GLN A 549 2.19 -30.79 4.14
N THR A 550 3.27 -31.22 4.79
CA THR A 550 3.25 -31.58 6.23
C THR A 550 2.74 -30.43 7.09
N TYR A 551 3.24 -29.21 6.88
CA TYR A 551 2.77 -28.03 7.62
C TYR A 551 1.28 -27.73 7.37
N LEU A 552 0.82 -27.85 6.12
CA LEU A 552 -0.58 -27.64 5.78
C LEU A 552 -1.48 -28.72 6.40
N ASP A 553 -1.04 -29.97 6.38
CA ASP A 553 -1.76 -31.10 6.98
C ASP A 553 -1.87 -30.96 8.50
N GLU A 554 -0.82 -30.46 9.18
CA GLU A 554 -0.87 -30.14 10.61
C GLU A 554 -1.98 -29.14 10.95
N ILE A 555 -2.18 -28.12 10.10
CA ILE A 555 -3.28 -27.15 10.28
C ILE A 555 -4.64 -27.81 10.01
N ASN A 556 -4.71 -28.65 8.97
CA ASN A 556 -5.95 -29.31 8.57
C ASN A 556 -6.42 -30.36 9.58
N ASN A 557 -5.49 -31.00 10.30
CA ASN A 557 -5.77 -32.04 11.29
C ASN A 557 -6.24 -31.49 12.65
N LEU A 558 -6.18 -30.19 12.88
CA LEU A 558 -6.76 -29.56 14.06
C LEU A 558 -8.29 -29.67 14.04
N SER A 559 -8.90 -29.74 15.23
CA SER A 559 -10.35 -29.57 15.33
C SER A 559 -10.77 -28.17 14.86
N GLU A 560 -12.05 -28.00 14.51
CA GLU A 560 -12.56 -26.72 13.97
C GLU A 560 -12.29 -25.54 14.92
N SER A 561 -12.47 -25.73 16.23
CA SER A 561 -12.23 -24.71 17.25
C SER A 561 -10.74 -24.40 17.45
N GLU A 562 -9.88 -25.42 17.53
CA GLU A 562 -8.43 -25.25 17.64
C GLU A 562 -7.87 -24.54 16.40
N ARG A 563 -8.37 -24.90 15.22
CA ARG A 563 -7.98 -24.27 13.97
C ARG A 563 -8.39 -22.80 13.95
N LEU A 564 -9.63 -22.47 14.32
CA LEU A 564 -10.09 -21.08 14.41
C LEU A 564 -9.21 -20.27 15.37
N ASP A 565 -8.98 -20.76 16.59
CA ASP A 565 -8.15 -20.06 17.58
C ASP A 565 -6.71 -19.87 17.09
N ARG A 566 -6.07 -20.93 16.57
CA ARG A 566 -4.70 -20.86 16.05
C ARG A 566 -4.56 -19.81 14.95
N LEU A 567 -5.49 -19.80 13.98
CA LEU A 567 -5.42 -18.86 12.85
C LEU A 567 -5.76 -17.43 13.28
N MET A 568 -6.71 -17.23 14.20
CA MET A 568 -7.04 -15.90 14.72
C MET A 568 -5.89 -15.29 15.53
N ARG A 569 -5.22 -16.07 16.39
CA ARG A 569 -4.02 -15.63 17.10
C ARG A 569 -2.88 -15.28 16.15
N LEU A 570 -2.66 -16.10 15.11
CA LEU A 570 -1.65 -15.82 14.09
C LEU A 570 -1.96 -14.51 13.32
N ALA A 571 -3.24 -14.29 12.99
CA ALA A 571 -3.68 -13.04 12.37
C ALA A 571 -3.41 -11.82 13.27
N VAL A 572 -3.72 -11.91 14.57
CA VAL A 572 -3.45 -10.85 15.55
C VAL A 572 -1.95 -10.59 15.71
N LYS A 573 -1.14 -11.65 15.87
CA LYS A 573 0.32 -11.54 15.95
C LYS A 573 0.90 -10.80 14.75
N ARG A 574 0.49 -11.15 13.53
CA ARG A 574 1.01 -10.50 12.32
C ARG A 574 0.53 -9.07 12.15
N ARG A 575 -0.70 -8.76 12.58
CA ARG A 575 -1.18 -7.38 12.66
C ARG A 575 -0.31 -6.58 13.63
N SER A 576 -0.05 -7.10 14.83
CA SER A 576 0.85 -6.46 15.81
C SER A 576 2.26 -6.24 15.23
N GLN A 577 2.82 -7.24 14.54
CA GLN A 577 4.10 -7.10 13.84
C GLN A 577 4.04 -6.00 12.77
N PHE A 578 3.00 -5.95 11.93
CA PHE A 578 2.83 -4.85 10.97
C PHE A 578 2.80 -3.47 11.65
N GLN A 579 2.13 -3.34 12.79
CA GLN A 579 2.01 -2.09 13.53
C GLN A 579 3.30 -1.66 14.23
N SER A 580 4.22 -2.60 14.48
CA SER A 580 5.47 -2.37 15.22
C SER A 580 6.72 -2.46 14.35
N TRP A 581 6.63 -2.97 13.12
CA TRP A 581 7.80 -3.21 12.29
C TRP A 581 8.48 -1.89 11.92
N PRO A 582 9.74 -1.64 12.33
CA PRO A 582 10.34 -0.30 12.26
C PRO A 582 10.32 0.31 10.86
N THR A 583 10.48 -0.53 9.84
CA THR A 583 10.55 -0.08 8.45
C THR A 583 9.21 0.39 7.92
N ILE A 584 8.07 -0.14 8.36
CA ILE A 584 6.78 0.16 7.72
C ILE A 584 5.64 0.48 8.70
N LYS A 585 5.90 0.56 10.01
CA LYS A 585 4.88 0.78 11.04
C LYS A 585 4.01 2.02 10.78
N ASN A 586 4.61 3.02 10.15
CA ASN A 586 4.01 4.27 9.75
C ASN A 586 2.93 4.07 8.65
N LEU A 587 2.94 2.92 7.96
CA LEU A 587 1.89 2.53 7.03
C LEU A 587 0.55 2.31 7.74
N GLN A 588 0.52 2.14 9.06
CA GLN A 588 -0.70 2.30 9.84
C GLN A 588 -0.99 3.80 10.07
N GLU A 589 -1.44 4.48 9.01
CA GLU A 589 -1.62 5.94 9.03
C GLU A 589 -2.76 6.38 9.96
N PHE A 590 -3.75 5.52 10.15
CA PHE A 590 -4.99 5.79 10.88
C PHE A 590 -5.35 4.61 11.80
N SER A 591 -6.15 4.89 12.82
CA SER A 591 -6.42 3.92 13.90
C SER A 591 -7.45 2.86 13.54
N LEU A 592 -8.18 3.02 12.44
CA LEU A 592 -9.26 2.12 12.01
C LEU A 592 -8.80 1.04 11.03
N LEU A 593 -7.54 1.10 10.56
CA LEU A 593 -7.01 0.15 9.58
C LEU A 593 -7.11 -1.31 10.05
N LEU A 594 -6.83 -1.56 11.34
CA LEU A 594 -6.77 -2.88 11.94
C LEU A 594 -7.63 -2.94 13.21
N PRO A 595 -8.31 -4.07 13.47
CA PRO A 595 -9.10 -4.21 14.68
C PRO A 595 -8.21 -4.40 15.90
N GLN A 596 -8.65 -3.89 17.05
CA GLN A 596 -8.12 -4.17 18.38
C GLN A 596 -8.83 -5.39 18.98
N THR A 597 -8.20 -6.04 19.95
CA THR A 597 -8.70 -7.25 20.62
C THR A 597 -7.97 -7.45 21.95
N ASP A 598 -8.56 -8.24 22.85
CA ASP A 598 -7.96 -8.67 24.11
C ASP A 598 -7.02 -9.89 23.95
N LEU A 599 -6.84 -10.41 22.73
CA LEU A 599 -5.87 -11.47 22.48
C LEU A 599 -4.43 -10.98 22.70
N PRO A 600 -3.55 -11.82 23.28
CA PRO A 600 -2.12 -11.53 23.37
C PRO A 600 -1.53 -11.22 22.00
N GLN A 601 -0.77 -10.12 21.92
CA GLN A 601 -0.13 -9.62 20.71
C GLN A 601 1.25 -10.22 20.47
#